data_AF-A0A9D7IA00-F1
#
_entry.id   AF-A0A9D7IA00-F1
#
_cell.length_a   1.000
_cell.length_b   1.000
_cell.length_c   1.000
_cell.angle_alpha   90.00
_cell.angle_beta   90.00
_cell.angle_gamma   90.00
#
_symmetry.space_group_name_H-M   'P 1'
#
loop_
_entity.id
_entity.type
_entity.pdbx_description
1 polymer ?
#
loop_
_entity_poly.entity_id
_entity_poly.type
_entity_poly.pdbx_seq_one_letter_code
_entity_poly.pdbx_strand_id
1 'polypeptide(L)' 'MPNLGLEPGDVGVVVHVYGQGSAYEVEFLTMDGHTIGLETVDAADLDKQWAMPLFTNVSDWLLDLAPDTPISS' A
#
# COMPACT_ATOMS: atom_id res chain seq x y z
N MET A 1 4.61 12.40 -10.69
CA MET A 1 3.33 11.82 -11.14
C MET A 1 3.64 10.43 -11.67
N PRO A 2 2.93 9.39 -11.21
CA PRO A 2 3.11 8.04 -11.72
C PRO A 2 2.79 7.99 -13.22
N ASN A 3 3.52 7.17 -13.96
CA ASN A 3 3.45 7.09 -15.43
C ASN A 3 2.28 6.21 -15.92
N LEU A 4 1.58 5.56 -14.98
CA LEU A 4 0.48 4.63 -15.24
C LEU A 4 -0.87 5.31 -15.52
N GLY A 5 -0.95 6.65 -15.50
CA GLY A 5 -2.21 7.36 -15.73
C GLY A 5 -3.27 7.15 -14.63
N LEU A 6 -2.81 6.91 -13.40
CA LEU A 6 -3.67 6.66 -12.24
C LEU A 6 -4.53 7.89 -11.92
N GLU A 7 -5.78 7.63 -11.57
CA GLU A 7 -6.75 8.62 -11.11
C GLU A 7 -6.97 8.50 -9.60
N PRO A 8 -7.34 9.60 -8.90
CA PRO A 8 -7.70 9.53 -7.50
C PRO A 8 -8.83 8.52 -7.26
N GLY A 9 -8.59 7.55 -6.37
CA GLY A 9 -9.52 6.47 -6.06
C GLY A 9 -9.13 5.11 -6.66
N ASP A 10 -8.13 5.06 -7.55
CA ASP A 10 -7.53 3.80 -7.98
C ASP A 10 -6.89 3.07 -6.78
N VAL A 11 -7.12 1.76 -6.73
CA VAL A 11 -6.66 0.90 -5.64
C VAL A 11 -5.48 0.05 -6.12
N GLY A 12 -4.47 -0.07 -5.27
CA GLY A 12 -3.31 -0.93 -5.51
C GLY A 12 -2.99 -1.81 -4.32
N VAL A 13 -2.25 -2.89 -4.58
CA VAL A 13 -1.77 -3.85 -3.58
C VAL A 13 -0.25 -3.74 -3.47
N VAL A 14 0.28 -3.65 -2.25
CA VAL A 14 1.72 -3.71 -2.02
C VAL A 14 2.19 -5.15 -2.24
N VAL A 15 3.05 -5.36 -3.24
CA VAL A 15 3.61 -6.68 -3.57
C VAL A 15 5.06 -6.83 -3.11
N HIS A 16 5.75 -5.71 -2.87
CA HIS A 16 7.10 -5.71 -2.31
C HIS A 16 7.34 -4.48 -1.41
N VAL A 17 8.14 -4.67 -0.36
CA VAL A 17 8.60 -3.59 0.52
C VAL A 17 10.12 -3.49 0.43
N TYR A 18 10.63 -2.34 0.00
CA TYR A 18 12.06 -2.10 -0.09
C TYR A 18 12.64 -1.67 1.27
N GLY A 19 13.77 -2.29 1.64
CA GLY A 19 14.47 -1.98 2.89
C GLY A 19 13.56 -2.11 4.11
N GLN A 20 13.65 -1.15 5.03
CA GLN A 20 12.77 -1.05 6.20
C GLN A 20 11.56 -0.15 5.92
N GLY A 21 10.88 -0.35 4.79
CA GLY A 21 9.75 0.48 4.38
C GLY A 21 10.16 1.84 3.80
N SER A 22 11.31 1.90 3.10
CA SER A 22 11.74 3.13 2.41
C SER A 22 10.94 3.37 1.13
N ALA A 23 10.47 2.30 0.49
CA ALA A 23 9.62 2.35 -0.69
C ALA A 23 8.80 1.06 -0.82
N TYR A 24 7.79 1.10 -1.69
CA TYR A 24 6.85 0.01 -1.91
C TYR A 24 6.69 -0.22 -3.41
N GLU A 25 6.70 -1.48 -3.81
CA GLU A 25 6.25 -1.85 -5.15
C GLU A 25 4.75 -2.14 -5.06
N VAL A 26 3.97 -1.36 -5.78
CA VAL A 26 2.50 -1.40 -5.73
C VAL A 26 1.97 -1.84 -7.09
N GLU A 27 1.19 -2.92 -7.11
CA GLU A 27 0.44 -3.36 -8.28
C GLU A 27 -0.92 -2.66 -8.28
N PHE A 28 -1.18 -1.87 -9.32
CA PHE A 28 -2.47 -1.23 -9.53
C PHE A 28 -3.37 -2.10 -10.38
N LEU A 29 -4.64 -2.18 -9.99
CA LEU A 29 -5.64 -3.03 -10.62
C LEU A 29 -6.82 -2.21 -11.08
N THR A 30 -7.45 -2.61 -12.18
CA THR A 30 -8.78 -2.15 -12.55
C THR A 30 -9.81 -2.70 -11.57
N MET A 31 -11.02 -2.11 -11.53
CA MET A 31 -12.10 -2.60 -10.66
C MET A 31 -12.55 -4.04 -10.95
N ASP A 32 -12.32 -4.54 -12.16
CA ASP A 32 -12.60 -5.93 -12.56
C ASP A 32 -11.41 -6.87 -12.35
N GLY A 33 -10.33 -6.40 -11.72
CA GLY A 33 -9.21 -7.22 -11.23
C GLY A 33 -8.08 -7.43 -12.23
N HIS A 34 -8.00 -6.65 -13.31
CA HIS A 34 -6.90 -6.71 -14.27
C HIS A 34 -5.75 -5.78 -13.84
N THR A 35 -4.51 -6.25 -13.96
CA THR A 35 -3.33 -5.44 -13.69
C THR A 35 -3.22 -4.28 -14.68
N ILE A 36 -3.15 -3.07 -14.16
CA ILE A 36 -2.80 -1.85 -14.90
C ILE A 36 -1.28 -1.75 -15.03
N GLY A 37 -0.56 -1.98 -13.93
CA GLY A 37 0.89 -1.94 -13.91
C GLY A 37 1.46 -1.91 -12.49
N LEU A 38 2.79 -1.77 -12.45
CA LEU A 38 3.58 -1.78 -11.23
C LEU A 38 4.30 -0.43 -11.11
N GLU A 39 4.20 0.20 -9.94
CA GLU A 39 4.90 1.46 -9.64
C GLU A 39 5.67 1.34 -8.33
N THR A 40 6.86 1.94 -8.30
CA THR A 40 7.60 2.13 -7.06
C THR A 40 7.15 3.43 -6.41
N VAL A 41 6.56 3.33 -5.23
CA VAL A 41 6.08 4.48 -4.44
C VAL A 41 7.04 4.72 -3.27
N ASP A 42 7.61 5.92 -3.19
CA ASP A 42 8.46 6.32 -2.06
C ASP A 42 7.60 6.55 -0.81
N ALA A 43 8.09 6.14 0.36
CA ALA A 43 7.39 6.35 1.62
C ALA A 43 7.20 7.84 1.96
N ALA A 44 7.99 8.74 1.37
CA ALA A 44 7.84 10.19 1.49
C ALA A 44 6.61 10.74 0.75
N ASP A 45 6.14 10.04 -0.30
CA ASP A 45 5.00 10.46 -1.12
C ASP A 45 3.66 9.95 -0.57
N LEU A 46 3.68 9.05 0.42
CA LEU A 46 2.48 8.55 1.09
C LEU A 46 1.97 9.56 2.12
N ASP A 47 0.73 10.02 1.92
CA ASP A 47 0.03 10.77 2.96
C ASP A 47 -0.36 9.81 4.10
N LYS A 48 0.32 9.97 5.23
CA LYS A 48 0.12 9.15 6.44
C LYS A 48 -1.16 9.53 7.20
N GLN A 49 -1.90 10.54 6.76
CA GLN A 49 -3.02 11.11 7.50
C GLN A 49 -4.19 10.13 7.73
N TRP A 50 -4.33 9.08 6.92
CA TRP A 50 -5.35 8.03 7.12
C TRP A 50 -4.83 6.78 7.80
N ALA A 51 -3.53 6.76 8.16
CA ALA A 51 -3.07 5.82 9.16
C ALA A 51 -3.77 6.22 10.47
N MET A 52 -4.86 5.54 10.82
CA MET A 52 -5.53 5.62 12.12
C MET A 52 -4.50 5.91 13.22
N PRO A 53 -4.74 6.88 14.13
CA PRO A 53 -3.75 7.35 15.11
C PRO A 53 -3.32 6.30 16.16
N LEU A 54 -3.63 5.02 15.95
CA LEU A 54 -3.23 3.90 16.79
C LEU A 54 -1.90 3.26 16.39
N PHE A 55 -1.33 3.62 15.23
CA PHE A 55 -0.10 2.98 14.73
C PHE A 55 0.89 4.01 14.19
N THR A 56 2.11 3.99 14.73
CA THR A 56 3.17 4.96 14.38
C THR A 56 4.01 4.51 13.19
N ASN A 57 3.89 3.24 12.78
CA ASN A 57 4.70 2.62 11.73
C ASN A 57 3.83 1.90 10.69
N VAL A 58 4.14 2.08 9.40
CA VAL A 58 3.50 1.40 8.26
C VAL A 58 3.73 -0.13 8.30
N SER A 59 4.82 -0.59 8.92
CA SER A 59 5.05 -2.02 9.17
C SER A 59 3.93 -2.66 10.01
N ASP A 60 3.37 -1.91 10.95
CA ASP A 60 2.31 -2.40 11.84
C ASP A 60 1.00 -2.59 11.08
N TRP A 61 0.74 -1.76 10.06
CA TRP A 61 -0.44 -1.86 9.19
C TRP A 61 -0.42 -3.09 8.29
N LEU A 62 0.76 -3.45 7.78
CA LEU A 62 0.95 -4.56 6.85
C LEU A 62 0.79 -5.94 7.52
N LEU A 63 0.98 -6.03 8.85
CA LEU A 63 0.76 -7.26 9.62
C LEU A 63 -0.73 -7.57 9.81
N ASP A 64 -1.61 -6.56 9.84
CA ASP A 64 -3.06 -6.71 9.98
C ASP A 64 -3.78 -7.06 8.66
N LEU A 65 -3.09 -6.92 7.52
CA LEU A 65 -3.59 -7.35 6.21
C LEU A 65 -3.28 -8.82 5.90
N ALA A 66 -2.57 -9.53 6.77
CA ALA A 66 -2.45 -10.97 6.66
C ALA A 66 -3.80 -11.62 6.98
N PRO A 67 -4.38 -12.43 6.06
CA PRO A 67 -5.76 -12.94 6.19
C PRO A 67 -6.03 -13.83 7.42
N ASP A 68 -5.00 -14.15 8.22
CA ASP A 68 -5.06 -15.17 9.26
C ASP A 68 -4.62 -14.69 10.65
N THR A 69 -4.42 -13.40 10.88
CA THR A 69 -4.04 -12.92 12.23
C THR A 69 -5.29 -12.85 13.13
N PRO A 70 -5.37 -13.64 14.22
CA PRO A 70 -6.50 -13.55 15.14
C PRO A 70 -6.50 -12.18 15.80
N ILE A 71 -7.59 -11.43 15.66
CA ILE A 71 -7.82 -10.26 16.50
C ILE A 71 -7.85 -10.75 17.96
N SER A 72 -6.83 -10.42 18.73
CA SER A 72 -6.86 -10.62 20.18
C SER A 72 -8.00 -9.77 20.74
N SER A 73 -8.88 -10.42 21.50
CA SER A 73 -10.07 -9.87 22.15
C SER A 73 -9.84 -8.57 22.90
#